data_AF-A0A957SHB2-F1
#
_entry.id   AF-A0A957SHB2-F1
#
_cell.length_a   1.000
_cell.length_b   1.000
_cell.length_c   1.000
_cell.angle_alpha   90.00
_cell.angle_beta   90.00
_cell.angle_gamma   90.00
#
_symmetry.space_group_name_H-M   'P 1'
#
loop_
_entity.id
_entity.type
_entity.pdbx_description
1 polymer ?
#
loop_
_entity_poly.entity_id
_entity_poly.type
_entity_poly.pdbx_seq_one_letter_code
_entity_poly.pdbx_strand_id
1 'polypeptide(L)'
;AEENDNGPANLQIYGEASDNASPFENKRHNISNRPKTTAFGDWANVGEFIKNKRHWSINFAPVVQEIVNRSGWQEGNAMAFIITGDGQRSAWSVDGKPGDAPMLYIEYEVNGSVQASAIELESVPTADVIARNTTSSTVLRGTDRGEEQLANDDDTEINEATGSTQEAVQIFVPVAKK
;
A
#
# COMPACT_ATOMS: atom_id res chain seq x y z
N ALA A 1 5.12 -2.33 16.15
CA ALA A 1 6.58 -2.56 16.12
C ALA A 1 6.91 -3.85 16.86
N GLU A 2 7.80 -4.65 16.28
CA GLU A 2 8.31 -5.89 16.87
C GLU A 2 9.35 -5.64 17.98
N GLU A 3 10.20 -4.63 17.76
CA GLU A 3 11.25 -4.22 18.69
C GLU A 3 11.29 -2.70 18.90
N ASN A 4 12.29 -2.23 19.66
CA ASN A 4 12.55 -0.81 19.84
C ASN A 4 13.58 -0.37 18.79
N ASP A 5 13.18 0.51 17.87
CA ASP A 5 14.06 1.06 16.84
C ASP A 5 14.14 2.58 17.00
N ASN A 6 15.33 3.10 17.31
CA ASN A 6 15.56 4.53 17.53
C ASN A 6 16.65 5.13 16.63
N GLY A 7 17.27 4.32 15.77
CA GLY A 7 18.23 4.80 14.78
C GLY A 7 17.59 5.71 13.74
N PRO A 8 18.37 6.61 13.10
CA PRO A 8 17.87 7.40 11.98
C PRO A 8 17.37 6.47 10.87
N ALA A 9 16.27 6.84 10.23
CA ALA A 9 15.73 6.10 9.10
C ALA A 9 15.04 7.04 8.11
N ASN A 10 15.21 6.76 6.83
CA ASN A 10 14.54 7.44 5.72
C ASN A 10 14.00 6.37 4.78
N LEU A 11 12.67 6.29 4.67
CA LEU A 11 12.00 5.24 3.92
C LEU A 11 11.18 5.84 2.78
N GLN A 12 11.04 5.08 1.70
CA GLN A 12 10.20 5.39 0.57
C GLN A 12 9.20 4.27 0.36
N ILE A 13 7.92 4.62 0.22
CA ILE A 13 6.83 3.66 0.05
C ILE A 13 6.35 3.74 -1.40
N TYR A 14 6.58 2.67 -2.16
CA TYR A 14 6.10 2.48 -3.52
C TYR A 14 4.96 1.46 -3.54
N GLY A 15 4.19 1.48 -4.62
CA GLY A 15 3.32 0.38 -5.01
C GLY A 15 3.93 -0.44 -6.14
N GLU A 16 3.52 -1.69 -6.31
CA GLU A 16 3.74 -2.43 -7.54
C GLU A 16 2.83 -1.86 -8.63
N ALA A 17 3.41 -1.39 -9.74
CA ALA A 17 2.70 -0.84 -10.88
C ALA A 17 2.11 -1.94 -11.78
N SER A 18 1.23 -2.75 -11.22
CA SER A 18 0.47 -3.80 -11.90
C SER A 18 -1.03 -3.68 -11.60
N ASP A 19 -1.86 -4.26 -12.47
CA ASP A 19 -3.32 -4.21 -12.31
C ASP A 19 -3.80 -5.15 -11.20
N ASN A 20 -3.12 -6.28 -11.03
CA ASN A 20 -3.34 -7.27 -9.97
C ASN A 20 -1.97 -7.86 -9.62
N ALA A 21 -1.43 -7.49 -8.46
CA ALA A 21 -0.11 -7.93 -8.03
C ALA A 21 -0.07 -9.46 -7.90
N SER A 22 0.96 -10.08 -8.47
CA SER A 22 1.18 -11.52 -8.28
C SER A 22 1.69 -11.80 -6.87
N PRO A 23 1.39 -12.98 -6.29
CA PRO A 23 1.93 -13.40 -5.00
C PRO A 23 3.45 -13.27 -4.92
N PHE A 24 3.96 -12.94 -3.73
CA PHE A 24 5.38 -13.10 -3.46
C PHE A 24 5.79 -14.57 -3.58
N GLU A 25 6.93 -14.80 -4.20
CA GLU A 25 7.52 -16.13 -4.38
C GLU A 25 8.91 -16.13 -3.77
N ASN A 26 9.33 -17.29 -3.25
CA ASN A 26 10.70 -17.49 -2.79
C ASN A 26 11.66 -17.65 -3.99
N LYS A 27 11.92 -16.53 -4.69
CA LYS A 27 12.77 -16.43 -5.86
C LYS A 27 13.66 -15.19 -5.74
N ARG A 28 14.90 -15.29 -6.23
CA ARG A 28 15.82 -14.14 -6.30
C ARG A 28 15.17 -12.96 -7.02
N HIS A 29 15.33 -11.78 -6.44
CA HIS A 29 14.82 -10.51 -6.97
C HIS A 29 13.30 -10.48 -7.19
N ASN A 30 12.52 -11.30 -6.47
CA ASN A 30 11.06 -11.29 -6.59
C ASN A 30 10.50 -9.91 -6.19
N ILE A 31 11.11 -9.22 -5.24
CA ILE A 31 10.73 -7.86 -4.83
C ILE A 31 11.37 -6.81 -5.76
N SER A 32 12.69 -6.82 -5.91
CA SER A 32 13.41 -5.73 -6.60
C SER A 32 13.12 -5.61 -8.09
N ASN A 33 12.70 -6.69 -8.76
CA ASN A 33 12.30 -6.64 -10.18
C ASN A 33 10.85 -6.23 -10.41
N ARG A 34 10.04 -6.04 -9.36
CA ARG A 34 8.66 -5.58 -9.53
C ARG A 34 8.66 -4.14 -10.04
N PRO A 35 7.82 -3.82 -11.05
CA PRO A 35 7.69 -2.45 -11.53
C PRO A 35 7.11 -1.60 -10.41
N LYS A 36 7.71 -0.44 -10.12
CA LYS A 36 7.24 0.48 -9.09
C LYS A 36 6.32 1.53 -9.68
N THR A 37 5.39 2.04 -8.88
CA THR A 37 4.65 3.27 -9.16
C THR A 37 5.61 4.44 -9.36
N THR A 38 5.19 5.43 -10.15
CA THR A 38 5.93 6.70 -10.27
C THR A 38 5.75 7.54 -9.01
N ALA A 39 4.55 7.58 -8.46
CA ALA A 39 4.29 8.13 -7.14
C ALA A 39 4.95 7.27 -6.06
N PHE A 40 5.44 7.93 -5.01
CA PHE A 40 5.92 7.29 -3.79
C PHE A 40 5.61 8.18 -2.58
N GLY A 41 5.49 7.56 -1.41
CA GLY A 41 5.50 8.27 -0.15
C GLY A 41 6.93 8.49 0.31
N ASP A 42 7.32 9.74 0.52
CA ASP A 42 8.65 10.10 1.05
C ASP A 42 8.62 10.21 2.59
N TRP A 43 8.98 9.13 3.28
CA TRP A 43 8.99 9.04 4.74
C TRP A 43 10.37 9.36 5.30
N ALA A 44 10.78 10.61 5.16
CA ALA A 44 12.04 11.11 5.70
C ALA A 44 11.98 11.27 7.23
N ASN A 45 13.13 11.14 7.89
CA ASN A 45 13.30 11.30 9.34
C ASN A 45 12.27 10.52 10.16
N VAL A 46 12.11 9.22 9.87
CA VAL A 46 11.14 8.36 10.56
C VAL A 46 11.43 8.40 12.07
N GLY A 47 10.40 8.69 12.87
CA GLY A 47 10.52 8.69 14.34
C GLY A 47 10.81 7.32 14.92
N GLU A 48 11.07 7.24 16.23
CA GLU A 48 11.32 5.98 16.91
C GLU A 48 10.11 5.03 16.86
N PHE A 49 10.38 3.73 16.70
CA PHE A 49 9.41 2.68 16.92
C PHE A 49 9.60 2.10 18.32
N ILE A 50 8.59 2.27 19.17
CA ILE A 50 8.53 1.64 20.49
C ILE A 50 7.87 0.26 20.35
N LYS A 51 8.51 -0.77 20.89
CA LYS A 51 8.03 -2.15 20.92
C LYS A 51 6.60 -2.24 21.44
N ASN A 52 5.78 -3.08 20.81
CA ASN A 52 4.36 -3.30 21.15
C ASN A 52 3.49 -2.02 21.10
N LYS A 53 3.96 -0.94 20.47
CA LYS A 53 3.15 0.23 20.14
C LYS A 53 2.76 0.20 18.66
N ARG A 54 1.61 0.82 18.37
CA ARG A 54 1.15 1.10 17.02
C ARG A 54 1.80 2.39 16.55
N HIS A 55 2.23 2.39 15.31
CA HIS A 55 2.84 3.52 14.62
C HIS A 55 2.14 3.72 13.29
N TRP A 56 2.10 4.95 12.82
CA TRP A 56 1.52 5.31 11.53
C TRP A 56 2.65 5.64 10.56
N SER A 57 2.49 5.21 9.32
CA SER A 57 3.27 5.75 8.21
C SER A 57 2.84 7.20 7.91
N ILE A 58 3.58 7.85 7.04
CA ILE A 58 3.04 9.00 6.30
C ILE A 58 1.84 8.60 5.45
N ASN A 59 1.11 9.60 4.95
CA ASN A 59 0.09 9.39 3.93
C ASN A 59 0.75 9.20 2.56
N PHE A 60 0.46 8.08 1.89
CA PHE A 60 0.93 7.75 0.55
C PHE A 60 -0.24 7.50 -0.43
N ALA A 61 -1.39 8.15 -0.22
CA ALA A 61 -2.57 8.04 -1.09
C ALA A 61 -2.29 8.20 -2.60
N PRO A 62 -1.35 9.06 -3.07
CA PRO A 62 -1.01 9.12 -4.49
C PRO A 62 -0.53 7.78 -5.08
N VAL A 63 0.15 6.95 -4.29
CA VAL A 63 0.61 5.60 -4.69
C VAL A 63 -0.59 4.69 -4.96
N VAL A 64 -1.52 4.63 -4.01
CA VAL A 64 -2.75 3.83 -4.11
C VAL A 64 -3.58 4.32 -5.29
N GLN A 65 -3.70 5.65 -5.44
CA GLN A 65 -4.49 6.26 -6.50
C GLN A 65 -3.90 5.98 -7.89
N GLU A 66 -2.57 5.92 -8.02
CA GLU A 66 -1.91 5.53 -9.27
C GLU A 66 -2.32 4.10 -9.68
N ILE A 67 -2.29 3.15 -8.75
CA ILE A 67 -2.68 1.75 -9.00
C ILE A 67 -4.17 1.65 -9.39
N VAL A 68 -5.07 2.29 -8.64
CA VAL A 68 -6.52 2.24 -8.92
C VAL A 68 -6.88 2.91 -10.26
N ASN A 69 -6.09 3.90 -10.70
CA ASN A 69 -6.31 4.57 -11.99
C ASN A 69 -5.88 3.73 -13.19
N ARG A 70 -5.18 2.60 -12.99
CA ARG A 70 -4.71 1.77 -14.10
C ARG A 70 -5.88 1.19 -14.90
N SER A 71 -5.68 1.01 -16.20
CA SER A 71 -6.74 0.58 -17.12
C SER A 71 -7.35 -0.77 -16.74
N GLY A 72 -6.54 -1.72 -16.27
CA GLY A 72 -6.99 -3.06 -15.87
C GLY A 72 -7.32 -3.25 -14.38
N TRP A 73 -7.27 -2.21 -13.56
CA TRP A 73 -7.67 -2.32 -12.15
C TRP A 73 -9.14 -2.71 -12.01
N GLN A 74 -9.41 -3.69 -11.13
CA GLN A 74 -10.74 -4.15 -10.76
C GLN A 74 -10.85 -4.26 -9.23
N GLU A 75 -12.06 -4.10 -8.69
CA GLU A 75 -12.32 -4.31 -7.28
C GLU A 75 -11.93 -5.74 -6.87
N GLY A 76 -11.23 -5.88 -5.75
CA GLY A 76 -10.74 -7.17 -5.26
C GLY A 76 -9.38 -7.59 -5.82
N ASN A 77 -8.81 -6.84 -6.78
CA ASN A 77 -7.42 -7.05 -7.18
C ASN A 77 -6.46 -6.81 -6.00
N ALA A 78 -5.32 -7.51 -6.03
CA ALA A 78 -4.27 -7.34 -5.06
C ALA A 78 -3.38 -6.13 -5.41
N MET A 79 -3.00 -5.37 -4.40
CA MET A 79 -1.89 -4.41 -4.45
C MET A 79 -0.70 -4.99 -3.70
N ALA A 80 0.49 -4.71 -4.17
CA ALA A 80 1.72 -4.90 -3.40
C ALA A 80 2.35 -3.54 -3.13
N PHE A 81 2.92 -3.37 -1.94
CA PHE A 81 3.71 -2.21 -1.57
C PHE A 81 5.17 -2.61 -1.39
N ILE A 82 6.09 -1.74 -1.79
CA ILE A 82 7.53 -1.96 -1.71
C ILE A 82 8.11 -0.79 -0.92
N ILE A 83 8.71 -1.09 0.22
CA ILE A 83 9.35 -0.11 1.10
C ILE A 83 10.86 -0.24 0.92
N THR A 84 11.53 0.86 0.61
CA THR A 84 12.98 0.91 0.42
C THR A 84 13.56 2.10 1.16
N GLY A 85 14.81 2.03 1.60
CA GLY A 85 15.44 3.20 2.22
C GLY A 85 16.67 2.84 3.03
N ASP A 86 17.01 3.73 3.96
CA ASP A 86 18.05 3.55 4.97
C ASP A 86 17.46 3.53 6.38
N GLY A 87 18.19 2.87 7.30
CA GLY A 87 17.73 2.63 8.67
C GLY A 87 16.72 1.48 8.75
N GLN A 88 16.21 1.22 9.96
CA GLN A 88 15.40 0.04 10.26
C GLN A 88 14.16 0.41 11.06
N ARG A 89 13.00 -0.15 10.70
CA ARG A 89 11.77 -0.10 11.49
C ARG A 89 11.10 -1.47 11.41
N SER A 90 11.12 -2.22 12.51
CA SER A 90 10.69 -3.60 12.52
C SER A 90 9.21 -3.73 12.91
N ALA A 91 8.45 -4.50 12.16
CA ALA A 91 7.05 -4.78 12.40
C ALA A 91 6.77 -6.28 12.34
N TRP A 92 5.79 -6.74 13.12
CA TRP A 92 5.37 -8.14 13.07
C TRP A 92 4.82 -8.48 11.69
N SER A 93 5.24 -9.61 11.13
CA SER A 93 4.54 -10.19 9.99
C SER A 93 3.18 -10.75 10.41
N VAL A 94 2.31 -10.97 9.42
CA VAL A 94 1.01 -11.59 9.65
C VAL A 94 1.17 -13.03 10.16
N ASP A 95 2.19 -13.77 9.70
CA ASP A 95 2.46 -15.13 10.15
C ASP A 95 3.08 -15.18 11.55
N GLY A 96 3.92 -14.20 11.89
CA GLY A 96 4.53 -14.10 13.21
C GLY A 96 3.52 -13.71 14.29
N LYS A 97 2.78 -12.62 14.06
CA LYS A 97 1.78 -12.14 15.01
C LYS A 97 0.62 -11.40 14.32
N PRO A 98 -0.41 -12.11 13.85
CA PRO A 98 -1.48 -11.53 13.04
C PRO A 98 -2.22 -10.36 13.73
N GLY A 99 -2.30 -10.37 15.07
CA GLY A 99 -2.95 -9.31 15.84
C GLY A 99 -2.21 -7.97 15.84
N ASP A 100 -0.90 -8.00 15.64
CA ASP A 100 0.00 -6.83 15.72
C ASP A 100 0.68 -6.52 14.38
N ALA A 101 0.32 -7.24 13.32
CA ALA A 101 0.84 -7.02 11.98
C ALA A 101 0.36 -5.69 11.37
N PRO A 102 1.11 -5.09 10.43
CA PRO A 102 0.71 -3.90 9.71
C PRO A 102 -0.68 -4.03 9.07
N MET A 103 -1.41 -2.92 9.10
CA MET A 103 -2.72 -2.78 8.48
C MET A 103 -2.71 -1.58 7.53
N LEU A 104 -3.27 -1.74 6.35
CA LEU A 104 -3.50 -0.65 5.42
C LEU A 104 -4.85 -0.02 5.73
N TYR A 105 -4.83 1.27 6.06
CA TYR A 105 -6.01 2.09 6.27
C TYR A 105 -6.24 2.98 5.06
N ILE A 106 -7.40 2.85 4.41
CA ILE A 106 -7.77 3.67 3.26
C ILE A 106 -9.11 4.34 3.55
N GLU A 107 -9.12 5.66 3.50
CA GLU A 107 -10.32 6.46 3.31
C GLU A 107 -10.43 6.87 1.85
N TYR A 108 -11.61 6.67 1.26
CA TYR A 108 -11.87 7.00 -0.14
C TYR A 108 -13.27 7.53 -0.33
N GLU A 109 -13.44 8.29 -1.40
CA GLU A 109 -14.70 8.89 -1.78
C GLU A 109 -15.24 8.20 -3.03
N VAL A 110 -16.47 7.69 -2.94
CA VAL A 110 -17.20 7.16 -4.09
C VAL A 110 -18.23 8.20 -4.51
N ASN A 111 -18.01 8.80 -5.67
CA ASN A 111 -19.01 9.62 -6.34
C ASN A 111 -19.94 8.69 -7.12
N GLY A 112 -21.08 8.35 -6.52
CA GLY A 112 -22.13 7.61 -7.22
C GLY A 112 -22.99 8.57 -8.05
N SER A 113 -23.10 8.34 -9.34
CA SER A 113 -24.21 8.87 -10.14
C SER A 113 -25.37 7.88 -10.07
N VAL A 114 -26.41 8.22 -9.30
CA VAL A 114 -27.71 7.58 -9.53
C VAL A 114 -28.26 8.13 -10.83
N GLN A 115 -28.20 7.36 -11.92
CA GLN A 115 -29.12 7.60 -13.02
C GLN A 115 -30.52 7.35 -12.47
N ALA A 116 -31.26 8.42 -12.22
CA ALA A 116 -32.70 8.31 -12.08
C ALA A 116 -33.20 7.69 -13.39
N SER A 117 -33.61 6.42 -13.36
CA SER A 117 -34.43 5.88 -14.43
C SER A 117 -35.69 6.73 -14.43
N ALA A 118 -35.78 7.66 -15.38
CA ALA A 118 -36.99 8.44 -15.59
C ALA A 118 -38.09 7.44 -15.91
N ILE A 119 -39.00 7.21 -14.96
CA ILE A 119 -40.32 6.68 -15.30
C ILE A 119 -40.95 7.78 -16.13
N GLU A 120 -41.12 7.52 -17.42
CA GLU A 120 -41.73 8.45 -18.37
C GLU A 120 -43.20 8.67 -17.95
N LEU A 121 -43.43 9.72 -17.19
CA LEU A 121 -44.72 10.37 -17.07
C LEU A 121 -44.50 11.86 -17.37
N GLU A 122 -45.27 12.31 -18.34
CA GLU A 122 -45.17 13.55 -19.10
C GLU A 122 -44.65 14.78 -18.32
N SER A 123 -43.58 15.38 -18.88
CA SER A 123 -43.18 16.79 -18.71
C SER A 123 -42.80 17.33 -17.33
N VAL A 124 -41.69 16.85 -16.74
CA VAL A 124 -40.98 17.62 -15.69
C VAL A 124 -39.53 17.88 -16.13
N PRO A 125 -39.06 19.14 -16.20
CA PRO A 125 -37.65 19.40 -16.44
C PRO A 125 -36.92 19.13 -15.14
N THR A 126 -36.12 18.07 -15.07
CA THR A 126 -35.25 17.84 -13.92
C THR A 126 -33.88 17.39 -14.40
N ALA A 127 -33.09 18.36 -14.83
CA ALA A 127 -31.65 18.25 -14.75
C ALA A 127 -31.24 18.62 -13.31
N ASP A 128 -31.44 17.69 -12.39
CA ASP A 128 -30.77 17.76 -11.09
C ASP A 128 -30.18 16.36 -10.81
N VAL A 129 -28.96 16.17 -11.31
CA VAL A 129 -28.14 14.99 -10.98
C VAL A 129 -27.65 15.20 -9.56
N ILE A 130 -28.25 14.52 -8.59
CA ILE A 130 -27.73 14.50 -7.22
C ILE A 130 -26.45 13.66 -7.23
N ALA A 131 -25.30 14.31 -7.37
CA ALA A 131 -24.01 13.68 -7.10
C ALA A 131 -23.91 13.42 -5.59
N ARG A 132 -23.98 12.16 -5.17
CA ARG A 132 -23.71 11.79 -3.77
C ARG A 132 -22.26 11.37 -3.65
N ASN A 133 -21.48 12.19 -2.97
CA ASN A 133 -20.15 11.80 -2.55
C ASN A 133 -20.27 11.01 -1.24
N THR A 134 -19.96 9.72 -1.27
CA THR A 134 -19.99 8.87 -0.07
C THR A 134 -18.55 8.56 0.34
N THR A 135 -18.13 9.10 1.48
CA THR A 135 -16.84 8.73 2.11
C THR A 135 -16.98 7.34 2.71
N SER A 136 -16.16 6.40 2.23
CA SER A 136 -16.04 5.03 2.74
C SER A 136 -14.63 4.82 3.29
N SER A 137 -14.51 3.98 4.31
CA SER A 137 -13.22 3.60 4.91
C SER A 137 -13.12 2.08 4.96
N THR A 138 -11.94 1.55 4.67
CA THR A 138 -11.65 0.12 4.82
C THR A 138 -10.31 -0.08 5.48
N VAL A 139 -10.21 -1.13 6.30
CA VAL A 139 -8.95 -1.53 6.94
C VAL A 139 -8.61 -2.94 6.53
N LEU A 140 -7.48 -3.07 5.87
CA LEU A 140 -7.05 -4.31 5.24
C LEU A 140 -5.81 -4.83 5.95
N ARG A 141 -5.77 -6.13 6.17
CA ARG A 141 -4.59 -6.84 6.67
C ARG A 141 -3.84 -7.38 5.47
N GLY A 142 -2.51 -7.32 5.53
CA GLY A 142 -1.69 -8.05 4.57
C GLY A 142 -1.97 -9.54 4.63
N THR A 143 -1.68 -10.23 3.54
CA THR A 143 -1.53 -11.68 3.51
C THR A 143 -0.12 -11.90 2.99
N ASP A 144 0.82 -12.27 3.86
CA ASP A 144 2.20 -12.43 3.41
C ASP A 144 2.52 -13.90 3.11
N ARG A 145 3.30 -14.10 2.05
CA ARG A 145 4.04 -15.32 1.71
C ARG A 145 5.42 -14.97 1.12
N GLY A 146 5.95 -13.78 1.40
CA GLY A 146 7.36 -13.45 1.28
C GLY A 146 7.96 -13.44 2.68
N GLU A 147 8.55 -14.56 3.11
CA GLU A 147 9.44 -14.57 4.26
C GLU A 147 10.47 -13.43 4.11
N GLU A 148 10.69 -12.70 5.20
CA GLU A 148 11.81 -11.79 5.47
C GLU A 148 13.03 -12.12 4.60
N GLN A 149 13.07 -11.57 3.38
CA GLN A 149 14.23 -11.71 2.53
C GLN A 149 15.15 -10.59 2.96
N LEU A 150 15.84 -10.80 4.09
CA LEU A 150 17.09 -10.09 4.36
C LEU A 150 17.85 -10.16 3.05
N ALA A 151 18.03 -9.00 2.42
CA ALA A 151 18.76 -8.89 1.19
C ALA A 151 20.21 -9.32 1.47
N ASN A 152 20.48 -10.61 1.39
CA ASN A 152 21.78 -11.10 0.92
C ASN A 152 21.81 -10.88 -0.60
N ASP A 153 21.58 -9.63 -1.04
CA ASP A 153 22.18 -9.09 -2.25
C ASP A 153 23.63 -8.79 -1.86
N ASP A 154 24.41 -9.86 -1.71
CA ASP A 154 25.84 -9.83 -1.45
C ASP A 154 26.57 -9.32 -2.69
N ASP A 155 26.53 -8.01 -2.90
CA ASP A 155 27.53 -7.28 -3.69
C ASP A 155 28.54 -6.68 -2.70
N THR A 156 29.36 -7.52 -2.07
CA THR A 156 30.55 -6.98 -1.39
C THR A 156 31.52 -6.40 -2.40
N GLU A 157 31.59 -5.07 -2.46
CA GLU A 157 32.90 -4.39 -2.42
C GLU A 157 32.77 -2.97 -1.85
N ILE A 158 33.32 -2.82 -0.63
CA ILE A 158 33.93 -1.61 -0.03
C ILE A 158 33.11 -0.30 0.04
N ASN A 159 32.40 -0.09 1.16
CA ASN A 159 32.60 1.02 2.11
C ASN A 159 31.46 1.03 3.16
N GLU A 160 31.78 1.50 4.35
CA GLU A 160 31.02 1.34 5.60
C GLU A 160 29.53 1.74 5.53
N ALA A 161 28.66 0.82 5.99
CA ALA A 161 27.36 1.02 6.65
C ALA A 161 26.33 1.99 6.05
N THR A 162 25.65 1.60 4.97
CA THR A 162 24.24 1.96 4.69
C THR A 162 23.57 0.86 3.86
N GLY A 163 23.17 -0.24 4.48
CA GLY A 163 22.45 -1.32 3.79
C GLY A 163 21.05 -0.85 3.39
N SER A 164 20.76 -0.79 2.09
CA SER A 164 19.40 -0.52 1.60
C SER A 164 18.59 -1.80 1.72
N THR A 165 17.67 -1.86 2.67
CA THR A 165 16.74 -2.99 2.81
C THR A 165 15.48 -2.72 1.99
N GLN A 166 14.99 -3.74 1.27
CA GLN A 166 13.69 -3.69 0.60
C GLN A 166 12.74 -4.68 1.29
N GLU A 167 11.59 -4.19 1.71
CA GLU A 167 10.49 -5.00 2.25
C GLU A 167 9.26 -4.83 1.39
N ALA A 168 8.37 -5.84 1.36
CA ALA A 168 7.15 -5.74 0.57
C ALA A 168 5.97 -6.48 1.21
N VAL A 169 4.76 -5.95 1.02
CA VAL A 169 3.52 -6.53 1.59
C VAL A 169 2.43 -6.52 0.53
N GLN A 170 1.69 -7.63 0.41
CA GLN A 170 0.55 -7.76 -0.51
C GLN A 170 -0.77 -7.68 0.24
N ILE A 171 -1.72 -6.92 -0.32
CA ILE A 171 -3.00 -6.58 0.30
C ILE A 171 -4.11 -6.63 -0.77
N PHE A 172 -5.19 -7.36 -0.51
CA PHE A 172 -6.39 -7.37 -1.36
C PHE A 172 -7.25 -6.14 -1.07
N VAL A 173 -7.57 -5.35 -2.10
CA VAL A 173 -8.22 -4.04 -1.91
C VAL A 173 -9.63 -4.01 -2.53
N PRO A 174 -10.70 -3.77 -1.75
CA PRO A 174 -12.08 -3.70 -2.25
C PRO A 174 -12.42 -2.29 -2.80
N VAL A 175 -11.49 -1.66 -3.53
CA VAL A 175 -11.70 -0.31 -4.09
C VAL A 175 -12.07 -0.43 -5.56
N ALA A 176 -13.28 0.00 -5.89
CA ALA A 176 -13.78 0.05 -7.27
C ALA A 176 -13.15 1.20 -8.07
N LYS A 177 -13.05 0.99 -9.39
CA LYS A 177 -12.58 1.99 -10.33
C LYS A 177 -13.67 3.02 -10.63
N LYS A 178 -13.26 4.28 -10.87
CA LYS A 178 -14.12 5.38 -11.31
C LYS A 178 -14.78 5.09 -12.66
#